data_AF-A0A975LHV4-F1
#
_entry.id   AF-A0A975LHV4-F1
#
_cell.length_a   1.000
_cell.length_b   1.000
_cell.length_c   1.000
_cell.angle_alpha   90.00
_cell.angle_beta   90.00
_cell.angle_gamma   90.00
#
_symmetry.space_group_name_H-M   'P 1'
#
loop_
_entity.id
_entity.type
_entity.pdbx_description
1 polymer ?
#
loop_
_entity_poly.entity_id
_entity_poly.type
_entity_poly.pdbx_seq_one_letter_code
_entity_poly.pdbx_strand_id
1 'polypeptide(L)'
;MKKDLVAICVVIFLLVLLFNGTKIQSVEDYYLTHIDDITEESETVFLSIKCETILNNWDDLDDSLKFEKYVPSDGVILAQTEYVLRPGDTVFDILDRATRHNRIHMEHTYSTNFGSNYIQGINHLYEFSCGPLSGWMYLVNGEFPNYGSSKYVLKDGDVIEWVYTCDLGRDVGNDWEVG
;
A
#
# COMPACT_ATOMS: atom_id res chain seq x y z
N MET A 1 -52.95 37.97 1.36
CA MET A 1 -52.26 37.90 0.05
C MET A 1 -50.78 38.30 0.13
N LYS A 2 -50.38 39.56 0.42
CA LYS A 2 -48.95 39.94 0.45
C LYS A 2 -48.14 39.33 1.61
N LYS A 3 -48.74 39.18 2.80
CA LYS A 3 -48.08 38.57 3.97
C LYS A 3 -47.83 37.08 3.80
N ASP A 4 -48.77 36.38 3.15
CA ASP A 4 -48.68 34.96 2.84
C ASP A 4 -47.58 34.68 1.81
N LEU A 5 -47.43 35.58 0.81
CA LEU A 5 -46.35 35.50 -0.18
C LEU A 5 -44.95 35.64 0.46
N VAL A 6 -44.79 36.59 1.39
CA VAL A 6 -43.52 36.80 2.10
C VAL A 6 -43.16 35.59 2.96
N ALA A 7 -44.13 35.01 3.66
CA ALA A 7 -43.91 33.80 4.47
C ALA A 7 -43.45 32.61 3.60
N ILE A 8 -44.07 32.42 2.44
CA ILE A 8 -43.66 31.36 1.49
C ILE A 8 -42.24 31.57 0.99
N CYS A 9 -41.87 32.81 0.64
CA CYS A 9 -40.50 33.12 0.20
C CYS A 9 -39.46 32.87 1.30
N VAL A 10 -39.77 33.18 2.56
CA VAL A 10 -38.88 32.89 3.70
C VAL A 10 -38.71 31.39 3.90
N VAL A 11 -39.78 30.59 3.80
CA VAL A 11 -39.70 29.14 3.91
C VAL A 11 -38.84 28.54 2.79
N ILE A 12 -39.05 28.97 1.54
CA ILE A 12 -38.23 28.51 0.41
C ILE A 12 -36.76 28.91 0.60
N PHE A 13 -36.49 30.13 1.06
CA PHE A 13 -35.13 30.57 1.33
C PHE A 13 -34.47 29.76 2.45
N LEU A 14 -35.19 29.46 3.54
CA LEU A 14 -34.70 28.59 4.62
C LEU A 14 -34.45 27.16 4.12
N LEU A 15 -35.31 26.63 3.27
CA LEU A 15 -35.11 25.33 2.64
C LEU A 15 -33.88 25.34 1.73
N VAL A 16 -33.69 26.37 0.91
CA VAL A 16 -32.50 26.53 0.06
C VAL A 16 -31.23 26.65 0.90
N LEU A 17 -31.27 27.37 2.03
CA LEU A 17 -30.14 27.44 2.96
C LEU A 17 -29.83 26.09 3.60
N LEU A 18 -30.84 25.30 3.96
CA LEU A 18 -30.69 23.93 4.44
C LEU A 18 -30.04 23.04 3.36
N PHE A 19 -30.55 23.05 2.13
CA PHE A 19 -30.04 22.21 1.04
C PHE A 19 -28.65 22.63 0.54
N ASN A 20 -28.30 23.92 0.61
CA ASN A 20 -26.96 24.40 0.22
C ASN A 20 -25.93 24.29 1.36
N GLY A 21 -26.37 24.18 2.62
CA GLY A 21 -25.51 24.17 3.79
C GLY A 21 -25.10 22.77 4.27
N THR A 22 -25.86 21.73 3.93
CA THR A 22 -25.57 20.35 4.34
C THR A 22 -25.08 19.53 3.15
N LYS A 23 -23.79 19.14 3.15
CA LYS A 23 -23.31 18.06 2.27
C LYS A 23 -23.87 16.73 2.78
N ILE A 24 -25.09 16.38 2.35
CA ILE A 24 -25.68 15.08 2.66
C ILE A 24 -24.97 14.04 1.80
N GLN A 25 -24.03 13.34 2.41
CA GLN A 25 -23.43 12.13 1.84
C GLN A 25 -24.33 10.94 2.17
N SER A 26 -24.39 9.96 1.28
CA SER A 26 -25.02 8.69 1.64
C SER A 26 -24.20 8.02 2.75
N VAL A 27 -24.84 7.14 3.53
CA VAL A 27 -24.16 6.36 4.57
C VAL A 27 -22.98 5.60 3.96
N GLU A 28 -23.17 5.04 2.76
CA GLU A 28 -22.13 4.36 1.99
C GLU A 28 -20.98 5.29 1.60
N ASP A 29 -21.27 6.48 1.07
CA ASP A 29 -20.22 7.44 0.68
C ASP A 29 -19.40 7.95 1.88
N TYR A 30 -20.04 8.09 3.05
CA TYR A 30 -19.35 8.45 4.29
C TYR A 30 -18.38 7.33 4.70
N TYR A 31 -18.83 6.07 4.70
CA TYR A 31 -17.95 4.95 4.98
C TYR A 31 -16.84 4.83 3.94
N LEU A 32 -17.13 4.95 2.65
CA LEU A 32 -16.14 4.86 1.58
C LEU A 32 -15.07 5.97 1.64
N THR A 33 -15.37 7.12 2.24
CA THR A 33 -14.40 8.22 2.40
C THR A 33 -13.56 8.12 3.66
N HIS A 34 -13.99 7.35 4.67
CA HIS A 34 -13.30 7.15 5.94
C HIS A 34 -12.90 5.68 6.16
N ILE A 35 -13.04 4.82 5.14
CA ILE A 35 -12.77 3.38 5.25
C ILE A 35 -11.30 3.06 5.54
N ASP A 36 -10.42 4.04 5.32
CA ASP A 36 -9.00 3.98 5.62
C ASP A 36 -8.61 4.76 6.88
N ASP A 37 -9.57 5.39 7.56
CA ASP A 37 -9.32 6.02 8.85
C ASP A 37 -9.24 4.94 9.93
N ILE A 38 -8.14 4.97 10.69
CA ILE A 38 -7.94 4.08 11.83
C ILE A 38 -8.77 4.62 13.00
N THR A 39 -9.62 3.76 13.56
CA THR A 39 -10.45 4.02 14.74
C THR A 39 -10.08 3.05 15.86
N GLU A 40 -10.59 3.27 17.09
CA GLU A 40 -10.34 2.34 18.21
C GLU A 40 -10.89 0.93 17.98
N GLU A 41 -11.82 0.77 17.05
CA GLU A 41 -12.45 -0.52 16.70
C GLU A 41 -11.83 -1.15 15.44
N SER A 42 -10.87 -0.47 14.80
CA SER A 42 -10.22 -0.97 13.58
C SER A 42 -9.24 -2.07 13.90
N GLU A 43 -9.30 -3.16 13.12
CA GLU A 43 -8.15 -4.06 12.98
C GLU A 43 -7.11 -3.38 12.10
N THR A 44 -5.83 -3.57 12.39
CA THR A 44 -4.72 -2.93 11.67
C THR A 44 -3.60 -3.90 11.36
N VAL A 45 -2.81 -3.54 10.36
CA VAL A 45 -1.56 -4.21 10.02
C VAL A 45 -0.47 -3.16 9.83
N PHE A 46 0.78 -3.61 9.88
CA PHE A 46 1.93 -2.76 9.66
C PHE A 46 2.60 -3.13 8.34
N LEU A 47 2.98 -2.14 7.54
CA LEU A 47 3.73 -2.38 6.29
C LEU A 47 4.95 -1.48 6.20
N SER A 48 6.08 -2.05 5.77
CA SER A 48 7.28 -1.31 5.37
C SER A 48 7.81 -1.77 4.01
N ILE A 49 8.54 -0.88 3.32
CA ILE A 49 9.16 -1.15 2.02
C ILE A 49 10.62 -0.69 2.08
N LYS A 50 11.56 -1.62 1.89
CA LYS A 50 12.99 -1.41 2.10
C LYS A 50 13.82 -1.95 0.93
N CYS A 51 14.88 -1.24 0.58
CA CYS A 51 15.86 -1.61 -0.44
C CYS A 51 17.31 -1.55 0.08
N GLU A 52 17.51 -1.77 1.38
CA GLU A 52 18.79 -1.66 2.08
C GLU A 52 19.93 -2.47 1.44
N THR A 53 19.64 -3.65 0.88
CA THR A 53 20.62 -4.51 0.20
C THR A 53 21.32 -3.81 -0.96
N ILE A 54 20.64 -2.89 -1.66
CA ILE A 54 21.21 -2.12 -2.77
C ILE A 54 22.37 -1.24 -2.28
N LEU A 55 22.34 -0.76 -1.04
CA LEU A 55 23.43 0.07 -0.48
C LEU A 55 24.76 -0.68 -0.44
N ASN A 56 24.72 -2.00 -0.25
CA ASN A 56 25.90 -2.88 -0.29
C ASN A 56 26.23 -3.40 -1.69
N ASN A 57 25.35 -3.18 -2.67
CA ASN A 57 25.48 -3.65 -4.06
C ASN A 57 25.38 -2.48 -5.06
N TRP A 58 25.80 -1.29 -4.65
CA TRP A 58 25.61 -0.05 -5.41
C TRP A 58 26.19 -0.10 -6.81
N ASP A 59 27.34 -0.77 -6.98
CA ASP A 59 28.01 -0.87 -8.28
C ASP A 59 27.20 -1.69 -9.30
N ASP A 60 26.38 -2.64 -8.85
CA ASP A 60 25.53 -3.50 -9.69
C ASP A 60 24.16 -2.88 -10.00
N LEU A 61 23.79 -1.79 -9.33
CA LEU A 61 22.56 -1.05 -9.61
C LEU A 61 22.64 -0.36 -10.98
N ASP A 62 21.55 -0.42 -11.74
CA ASP A 62 21.38 0.37 -12.97
C ASP A 62 21.69 1.86 -12.71
N ASP A 63 22.59 2.42 -13.52
CA ASP A 63 23.07 3.81 -13.35
C ASP A 63 21.93 4.85 -13.38
N SER A 64 20.83 4.57 -14.08
CA SER A 64 19.65 5.44 -14.14
C SER A 64 18.86 5.50 -12.83
N LEU A 65 19.11 4.57 -11.90
CA LEU A 65 18.44 4.46 -10.61
C LEU A 65 19.30 4.92 -9.43
N LYS A 66 20.56 5.34 -9.68
CA LYS A 66 21.52 5.85 -8.68
C LYS A 66 21.19 7.26 -8.18
N PHE A 67 19.97 7.45 -7.66
CA PHE A 67 19.48 8.73 -7.15
C PHE A 67 18.67 8.52 -5.87
N GLU A 68 18.79 9.47 -4.93
CA GLU A 68 18.12 9.44 -3.60
C GLU A 68 16.60 9.20 -3.69
N LYS A 69 15.94 9.70 -4.75
CA LYS A 69 14.50 9.48 -4.96
C LYS A 69 14.11 8.02 -5.20
N TYR A 70 15.03 7.19 -5.67
CA TYR A 70 14.80 5.77 -5.96
C TYR A 70 15.38 4.87 -4.86
N VAL A 71 16.58 5.21 -4.38
CA VAL A 71 17.27 4.54 -3.29
C VAL A 71 17.59 5.57 -2.21
N PRO A 72 16.74 5.68 -1.18
CA PRO A 72 17.04 6.50 -0.01
C PRO A 72 18.35 6.08 0.65
N SER A 73 19.06 7.02 1.24
CA SER A 73 20.36 6.80 1.88
C SER A 73 20.34 5.80 3.06
N ASP A 74 19.18 5.61 3.69
CA ASP A 74 18.94 4.59 4.71
C ASP A 74 18.28 3.31 4.18
N GLY A 75 18.00 3.25 2.86
CA GLY A 75 17.34 2.13 2.22
C GLY A 75 15.85 2.01 2.53
N VAL A 76 15.23 2.99 3.18
CA VAL A 76 13.82 2.92 3.60
C VAL A 76 12.94 3.75 2.66
N ILE A 77 12.23 3.09 1.75
CA ILE A 77 11.27 3.74 0.84
C ILE A 77 9.98 4.11 1.57
N LEU A 78 9.51 3.21 2.44
CA LEU A 78 8.36 3.43 3.31
C LEU A 78 8.68 2.85 4.69
N ALA A 79 8.79 3.73 5.68
CA ALA A 79 8.92 3.33 7.08
C ALA A 79 7.70 2.53 7.52
N GLN A 80 7.85 1.71 8.56
CA GLN A 80 6.73 0.94 9.11
C GLN A 80 5.56 1.85 9.42
N THR A 81 4.47 1.66 8.67
CA THR A 81 3.27 2.48 8.72
C THR A 81 2.09 1.58 9.00
N GLU A 82 1.17 2.04 9.84
CA GLU A 82 -0.05 1.34 10.18
C GLU A 82 -1.13 1.59 9.12
N TYR A 83 -1.84 0.53 8.74
CA TYR A 83 -2.95 0.57 7.78
C TYR A 83 -4.15 -0.19 8.33
N VAL A 84 -5.35 0.30 8.03
CA VAL A 84 -6.60 -0.42 8.33
C VAL A 84 -6.61 -1.77 7.62
N LEU A 85 -6.91 -2.82 8.38
CA LEU A 85 -7.15 -4.15 7.87
C LEU A 85 -8.64 -4.35 7.64
N ARG A 86 -9.02 -4.77 6.43
CA ARG A 86 -10.41 -5.10 6.10
C ARG A 86 -10.60 -6.61 6.03
N PRO A 87 -11.83 -7.12 6.26
CA PRO A 87 -12.10 -8.54 6.15
C PRO A 87 -11.70 -9.11 4.78
N GLY A 88 -10.75 -10.04 4.80
CA GLY A 88 -10.25 -10.71 3.59
C GLY A 88 -9.12 -9.99 2.87
N ASP A 89 -8.63 -8.84 3.37
CA ASP A 89 -7.46 -8.17 2.82
C ASP A 89 -6.25 -9.12 2.80
N THR A 90 -5.54 -9.07 1.68
CA THR A 90 -4.31 -9.82 1.48
C THR A 90 -3.08 -8.93 1.58
N VAL A 91 -1.90 -9.52 1.66
CA VAL A 91 -0.62 -8.78 1.58
C VAL A 91 -0.57 -7.90 0.32
N PHE A 92 -1.10 -8.37 -0.82
CA PHE A 92 -1.17 -7.58 -2.04
C PHE A 92 -2.11 -6.37 -1.90
N ASP A 93 -3.28 -6.54 -1.29
CA ASP A 93 -4.27 -5.46 -1.15
C ASP A 93 -3.72 -4.33 -0.27
N ILE A 94 -3.02 -4.68 0.81
CA ILE A 94 -2.35 -3.70 1.68
C ILE A 94 -1.18 -3.01 0.96
N LEU A 95 -0.39 -3.74 0.17
CA LEU A 95 0.67 -3.12 -0.65
C LEU A 95 0.10 -2.15 -1.71
N ASP A 96 -0.92 -2.55 -2.47
CA ASP A 96 -1.53 -1.69 -3.51
C ASP A 96 -2.11 -0.42 -2.88
N ARG A 97 -2.78 -0.54 -1.73
CA ARG A 97 -3.31 0.61 -1.00
C ARG A 97 -2.20 1.52 -0.46
N ALA A 98 -1.19 0.95 0.19
CA ALA A 98 -0.07 1.69 0.77
C ALA A 98 0.71 2.46 -0.31
N THR A 99 1.02 1.81 -1.43
CA THR A 99 1.76 2.44 -2.54
C THR A 99 0.97 3.56 -3.19
N ARG A 100 -0.33 3.38 -3.43
CA ARG A 100 -1.22 4.45 -3.95
C ARG A 100 -1.33 5.64 -3.00
N HIS A 101 -1.54 5.37 -1.71
CA HIS A 101 -1.66 6.42 -0.69
C HIS A 101 -0.40 7.26 -0.59
N ASN A 102 0.77 6.62 -0.60
CA ASN A 102 2.07 7.29 -0.49
C ASN A 102 2.63 7.76 -1.84
N ARG A 103 1.90 7.57 -2.95
CA ARG A 103 2.35 7.91 -4.31
C ARG A 103 3.67 7.24 -4.70
N ILE A 104 3.88 6.02 -4.22
CA ILE A 104 5.03 5.18 -4.57
C ILE A 104 4.67 4.42 -5.84
N HIS A 105 5.52 4.52 -6.86
CA HIS A 105 5.36 3.75 -8.09
C HIS A 105 5.36 2.25 -7.79
N MET A 106 4.41 1.50 -8.36
CA MET A 106 4.37 0.04 -8.26
C MET A 106 3.89 -0.55 -9.59
N GLU A 107 4.57 -1.59 -10.05
CA GLU A 107 4.15 -2.40 -11.19
C GLU A 107 4.02 -3.86 -10.80
N HIS A 108 2.95 -4.49 -11.27
CA HIS A 108 2.66 -5.89 -11.04
C HIS A 108 1.95 -6.51 -12.25
N THR A 109 2.11 -7.82 -12.39
CA THR A 109 1.40 -8.63 -13.40
C THR A 109 0.71 -9.78 -12.70
N TYR A 110 -0.54 -10.07 -13.10
CA TYR A 110 -1.23 -11.25 -12.62
C TYR A 110 -0.63 -12.51 -13.26
N SER A 111 -0.10 -13.41 -12.43
CA SER A 111 0.37 -14.72 -12.87
C SER A 111 -0.70 -15.78 -12.65
N THR A 112 -1.20 -16.35 -13.74
CA THR A 112 -2.17 -17.46 -13.71
C THR A 112 -1.61 -18.71 -13.05
N ASN A 113 -0.31 -19.00 -13.25
CA ASN A 113 0.36 -20.16 -12.68
C ASN A 113 0.43 -20.08 -11.14
N PHE A 114 0.68 -18.89 -10.61
CA PHE A 114 0.75 -18.67 -9.16
C PHE A 114 -0.58 -18.24 -8.55
N GLY A 115 -1.58 -17.88 -9.37
CA GLY A 115 -2.87 -17.34 -8.93
C GLY A 115 -2.71 -16.10 -8.06
N SER A 116 -1.73 -15.25 -8.39
CA SER A 116 -1.34 -14.09 -7.59
C SER A 116 -0.73 -13.02 -8.48
N ASN A 117 -0.82 -11.77 -8.03
CA ASN A 117 -0.03 -10.68 -8.59
C ASN A 117 1.45 -10.89 -8.22
N TYR A 118 2.31 -10.85 -9.24
CA TYR A 118 3.75 -10.81 -9.11
C TYR A 118 4.21 -9.35 -9.18
N ILE A 119 4.95 -8.90 -8.18
CA ILE A 119 5.43 -7.51 -8.09
C ILE A 119 6.71 -7.40 -8.91
N GLN A 120 6.64 -6.67 -10.00
CA GLN A 120 7.75 -6.46 -10.92
C GLN A 120 8.64 -5.31 -10.47
N GLY A 121 8.07 -4.30 -9.82
CA GLY A 121 8.84 -3.19 -9.27
C GLY A 121 8.08 -2.32 -8.28
N ILE A 122 8.83 -1.72 -7.37
CA ILE A 122 8.37 -0.73 -6.39
C ILE A 122 9.37 0.42 -6.38
N ASN A 123 8.90 1.66 -6.36
CA ASN A 123 9.72 2.88 -6.43
C ASN A 123 10.71 2.91 -7.61
N HIS A 124 10.30 2.36 -8.76
CA HIS A 124 11.11 2.19 -9.98
C HIS A 124 12.31 1.24 -9.84
N LEU A 125 12.47 0.55 -8.71
CA LEU A 125 13.38 -0.58 -8.58
C LEU A 125 12.64 -1.82 -9.04
N TYR A 126 13.04 -2.40 -10.17
CA TYR A 126 12.41 -3.57 -10.75
C TYR A 126 13.19 -4.83 -10.41
N GLU A 127 12.61 -5.99 -10.68
CA GLU A 127 13.40 -7.20 -10.89
C GLU A 127 14.56 -6.91 -11.85
N PHE A 128 15.72 -7.45 -11.51
CA PHE A 128 16.97 -7.29 -12.26
C PHE A 128 17.64 -5.90 -12.22
N SER A 129 17.08 -4.90 -11.52
CA SER A 129 17.69 -3.56 -11.44
C SER A 129 19.05 -3.54 -10.72
N CYS A 130 19.33 -4.52 -9.86
CA CYS A 130 20.62 -4.67 -9.16
C CYS A 130 21.21 -6.07 -9.41
N GLY A 131 21.32 -6.44 -10.70
CA GLY A 131 21.84 -7.74 -11.14
C GLY A 131 20.76 -8.81 -11.36
N PRO A 132 21.07 -9.92 -12.05
CA PRO A 132 20.09 -10.90 -12.55
C PRO A 132 19.36 -11.71 -11.46
N LEU A 133 19.82 -11.61 -10.21
CA LEU A 133 19.25 -12.30 -9.05
C LEU A 133 18.41 -11.36 -8.17
N SER A 134 18.25 -10.10 -8.59
CA SER A 134 17.59 -9.08 -7.81
C SER A 134 16.09 -8.98 -8.07
N GLY A 135 15.34 -8.60 -7.03
CA GLY A 135 13.89 -8.48 -7.10
C GLY A 135 13.23 -8.20 -5.75
N TRP A 136 11.90 -8.16 -5.73
CA TRP A 136 11.12 -7.91 -4.53
C TRP A 136 10.67 -9.21 -3.86
N MET A 137 10.87 -9.29 -2.55
CA MET A 137 10.35 -10.35 -1.69
C MET A 137 9.46 -9.75 -0.60
N TYR A 138 8.57 -10.56 -0.04
CA TYR A 138 7.77 -10.15 1.10
C TYR A 138 7.90 -11.13 2.26
N LEU A 139 7.77 -10.60 3.46
CA LEU A 139 7.69 -11.35 4.71
C LEU A 139 6.42 -10.98 5.46
N VAL A 140 5.91 -11.90 6.25
CA VAL A 140 4.88 -11.60 7.26
C VAL A 140 5.37 -12.14 8.61
N ASN A 141 5.43 -11.27 9.61
CA ASN A 141 5.92 -11.58 10.96
C ASN A 141 7.32 -12.22 10.99
N GLY A 142 8.21 -11.78 10.08
CA GLY A 142 9.58 -12.27 9.96
C GLY A 142 9.75 -13.59 9.21
N GLU A 143 8.68 -14.17 8.68
CA GLU A 143 8.74 -15.38 7.86
C GLU A 143 8.48 -15.05 6.39
N PHE A 144 9.26 -15.62 5.47
CA PHE A 144 9.04 -15.53 4.04
C PHE A 144 7.99 -16.56 3.60
N PRO A 145 6.79 -16.19 3.13
CA PRO A 145 5.85 -17.18 2.63
C PRO A 145 6.30 -17.72 1.27
N ASN A 146 6.06 -19.01 1.01
CA ASN A 146 6.43 -19.68 -0.24
C ASN A 146 5.32 -19.66 -1.30
N TYR A 147 4.41 -18.68 -1.22
CA TYR A 147 3.30 -18.48 -2.15
C TYR A 147 3.08 -16.99 -2.39
N GLY A 148 2.21 -16.64 -3.33
CA GLY A 148 2.04 -15.24 -3.74
C GLY A 148 1.26 -14.38 -2.74
N SER A 149 1.60 -13.09 -2.68
CA SER A 149 1.01 -12.10 -1.76
C SER A 149 -0.50 -11.91 -1.90
N SER A 150 -1.10 -12.20 -3.06
CA SER A 150 -2.56 -12.16 -3.25
C SER A 150 -3.31 -13.33 -2.63
N LYS A 151 -2.60 -14.30 -2.03
CA LYS A 151 -3.19 -15.46 -1.35
C LYS A 151 -3.00 -15.42 0.16
N TYR A 152 -2.13 -14.55 0.66
CA TYR A 152 -1.88 -14.42 2.09
C TYR A 152 -2.95 -13.50 2.68
N VAL A 153 -3.99 -14.08 3.27
CA VAL A 153 -5.02 -13.33 3.99
C VAL A 153 -4.47 -12.94 5.36
N LEU A 154 -4.48 -11.64 5.63
CA LEU A 154 -3.89 -11.05 6.82
C LEU A 154 -4.80 -11.16 8.05
N LYS A 155 -4.18 -10.98 9.21
CA LYS A 155 -4.84 -10.88 10.51
C LYS A 155 -4.43 -9.59 11.20
N ASP A 156 -5.26 -9.17 12.14
CA ASP A 156 -4.98 -8.03 13.00
C ASP A 156 -3.59 -8.16 13.65
N GLY A 157 -2.82 -7.08 13.59
CA GLY A 157 -1.46 -6.99 14.11
C GLY A 157 -0.36 -7.58 13.23
N ASP A 158 -0.66 -8.19 12.07
CA ASP A 158 0.38 -8.73 11.18
C ASP A 158 1.35 -7.63 10.73
N VAL A 159 2.64 -7.96 10.72
CA VAL A 159 3.73 -7.09 10.25
C VAL A 159 4.23 -7.57 8.91
N ILE A 160 4.05 -6.74 7.89
CA ILE A 160 4.42 -6.99 6.50
C ILE A 160 5.69 -6.20 6.18
N GLU A 161 6.63 -6.87 5.57
CA GLU A 161 7.85 -6.25 5.06
C GLU A 161 8.01 -6.60 3.59
N TRP A 162 8.21 -5.60 2.75
CA TRP A 162 8.68 -5.77 1.37
C TRP A 162 10.14 -5.39 1.32
N VAL A 163 10.99 -6.34 0.94
CA VAL A 163 12.44 -6.18 0.88
C VAL A 163 12.94 -6.42 -0.52
N TYR A 164 13.85 -5.58 -0.98
CA TYR A 164 14.58 -5.82 -2.21
C TYR A 164 15.76 -6.75 -1.92
N THR A 165 15.86 -7.84 -2.67
CA THR A 165 17.02 -8.74 -2.66
C THR A 165 17.93 -8.39 -3.84
N CYS A 166 19.23 -8.52 -3.67
CA CYS A 166 20.22 -8.56 -4.74
C CYS A 166 20.69 -10.01 -5.02
N ASP A 167 20.36 -10.97 -4.15
CA ASP A 167 20.88 -12.34 -4.21
C ASP A 167 19.83 -13.45 -3.96
N LEU A 168 18.70 -13.44 -4.69
CA LEU A 168 17.60 -14.43 -4.58
C LEU A 168 17.09 -14.71 -3.15
N GLY A 169 17.23 -13.75 -2.25
CA GLY A 169 16.78 -13.86 -0.87
C GLY A 169 17.88 -14.18 0.14
N ARG A 170 19.06 -14.63 -0.30
CA ARG A 170 20.15 -15.03 0.62
C ARG A 170 20.70 -13.86 1.42
N ASP A 171 20.69 -12.67 0.85
CA ASP A 171 21.11 -11.41 1.45
C ASP A 171 20.05 -10.76 2.34
N VAL A 172 18.83 -11.30 2.36
CA VAL A 172 17.73 -10.85 3.24
C VAL A 172 17.26 -11.94 4.21
N GLY A 173 18.05 -13.01 4.38
CA GLY A 173 17.81 -14.07 5.38
C GLY A 173 16.79 -15.13 4.94
N ASN A 174 16.60 -15.30 3.63
CA ASN A 174 15.69 -16.30 3.08
C ASN A 174 16.42 -17.61 2.72
N ASP A 175 16.42 -18.57 3.64
CA ASP A 175 17.24 -19.79 3.59
C ASP A 175 16.61 -20.96 2.79
N TRP A 176 15.70 -20.72 1.83
CA TRP A 176 15.05 -21.81 1.07
C TRP A 176 16.03 -22.70 0.29
N GLU A 177 17.28 -22.28 0.08
CA GLU A 177 18.32 -23.05 -0.62
C GLU A 177 19.14 -24.00 0.30
N VAL A 178 18.87 -24.06 1.61
CA VAL A 178 19.65 -24.91 2.56
C VAL A 178 18.96 -26.24 2.90
N GLY A 179 17.94 -26.65 2.13
CA GLY A 179 17.16 -27.89 2.32
C GLY A 179 17.44 -28.99 1.31
#